data_AF-A0A328WJC5-F1
#
_entry.id   AF-A0A328WJC5-F1
#
_cell.length_a   1.000
_cell.length_b   1.000
_cell.length_c   1.000
_cell.angle_alpha   90.00
_cell.angle_beta   90.00
_cell.angle_gamma   90.00
#
_symmetry.space_group_name_H-M   'P 1'
#
loop_
_entity.id
_entity.type
_entity.pdbx_description
1 polymer ?
#
loop_
_entity_poly.entity_id
_entity_poly.type
_entity_poly.pdbx_seq_one_letter_code
_entity_poly.pdbx_strand_id
1 'polypeptide(L)'
;MKQYVIFLSTLCCCITAKAYSNNITKDSLSNKDYSYFKNKINELKADSTTAKVYAKAWLHKAKKEKNYRETAHAYRGLMYAEDKKHLLKYSDSLLLESLKSKDNGLIGNAYLTKGIIYYNQKELKKALDFYIQANAFLHLTKDEYAIHKVKYSIAHTQNII
;
A
#
# COMPACT_ATOMS: atom_id res chain seq x y z
N MET A 1 -53.12 -49.29 17.59
CA MET A 1 -52.70 -48.24 18.55
C MET A 1 -51.34 -48.60 19.14
N LYS A 2 -50.27 -48.28 18.40
CA LYS A 2 -48.86 -48.39 18.80
C LYS A 2 -48.09 -47.40 17.92
N GLN A 3 -47.04 -46.81 18.49
CA GLN A 3 -45.98 -46.02 17.84
C GLN A 3 -46.33 -44.61 17.34
N TYR A 4 -46.52 -43.64 18.24
CA TYR A 4 -46.22 -42.22 17.96
C TYR A 4 -45.88 -41.47 19.25
N VAL A 5 -44.84 -41.91 19.97
CA VAL A 5 -44.26 -41.09 21.06
C VAL A 5 -42.73 -41.26 21.09
N ILE A 6 -42.08 -41.12 19.94
CA ILE A 6 -40.63 -40.93 19.88
C ILE A 6 -40.36 -39.91 18.76
N PHE A 7 -40.73 -38.65 18.98
CA PHE A 7 -40.23 -37.54 18.16
C PHE A 7 -40.43 -36.19 18.85
N LEU A 8 -40.06 -36.09 20.14
CA LEU A 8 -40.11 -34.81 20.85
C LEU A 8 -39.08 -34.72 21.98
N SER A 9 -37.84 -35.17 21.72
CA SER A 9 -36.72 -34.99 22.67
C SER A 9 -35.40 -34.53 22.02
N THR A 10 -35.40 -34.15 20.75
CA THR A 10 -34.19 -33.65 20.05
C THR A 10 -34.38 -32.25 19.45
N LEU A 11 -35.25 -31.43 20.06
CA LEU A 11 -35.44 -30.03 19.69
C LEU A 11 -35.19 -29.09 20.89
N CYS A 12 -34.14 -29.35 21.68
CA CYS A 12 -33.70 -28.39 22.70
C CYS A 12 -32.21 -28.56 23.04
N CYS A 13 -31.34 -28.67 22.02
CA CYS A 13 -29.89 -28.52 22.24
C CYS A 13 -29.16 -27.77 21.11
N CYS A 14 -29.88 -27.11 20.19
CA CYS A 14 -29.26 -26.33 19.11
C CYS A 14 -29.52 -24.82 19.17
N ILE A 15 -30.19 -24.32 20.22
CA ILE A 15 -30.49 -22.87 20.33
C ILE A 15 -29.49 -22.13 21.25
N THR A 16 -28.67 -22.82 22.04
CA THR A 16 -27.69 -22.14 22.93
C THR A 16 -26.29 -21.99 22.35
N ALA A 17 -26.00 -22.46 21.13
CA ALA A 17 -24.70 -22.25 20.48
C ALA A 17 -24.64 -21.02 19.54
N LYS A 18 -25.72 -20.22 19.44
CA LYS A 18 -25.73 -18.95 18.66
C LYS A 18 -25.94 -17.73 19.56
N ALA A 19 -25.19 -17.66 20.65
CA ALA A 19 -25.00 -16.43 21.40
C ALA A 19 -23.57 -16.37 21.98
N TYR A 20 -22.58 -16.90 21.24
CA TYR A 20 -21.18 -16.72 21.59
C TYR A 20 -20.59 -15.59 20.73
N SER A 21 -20.66 -14.39 21.30
CA SER A 21 -19.74 -13.28 21.00
C SER A 21 -19.68 -12.77 19.55
N ASN A 22 -20.63 -11.92 19.17
CA ASN A 22 -20.38 -10.84 18.20
C ASN A 22 -19.58 -9.69 18.84
N ASN A 23 -18.60 -9.98 19.72
CA ASN A 23 -17.55 -9.01 19.95
C ASN A 23 -16.69 -9.00 18.69
N ILE A 24 -17.08 -8.15 17.73
CA ILE A 24 -16.17 -7.65 16.71
C ILE A 24 -14.98 -7.13 17.51
N THR A 25 -13.88 -7.89 17.57
CA THR A 25 -12.62 -7.40 18.14
C THR A 25 -12.26 -6.19 17.29
N LYS A 26 -12.59 -5.01 17.80
CA LYS A 26 -12.31 -3.76 17.11
C LYS A 26 -10.80 -3.71 16.92
N ASP A 27 -10.36 -3.89 15.67
CA ASP A 27 -8.94 -3.86 15.32
C ASP A 27 -8.31 -2.62 15.95
N SER A 28 -7.32 -2.81 16.83
CA SER A 28 -6.73 -1.72 17.62
C SER A 28 -6.10 -0.64 16.73
N LEU A 29 -5.75 -1.00 15.49
CA LEU A 29 -5.19 -0.10 14.48
C LEU A 29 -6.28 0.68 13.73
N SER A 30 -7.53 0.22 13.72
CA SER A 30 -8.61 0.85 12.92
C SER A 30 -8.92 2.30 13.32
N ASN A 31 -8.71 2.65 14.60
CA ASN A 31 -8.93 4.00 15.14
C ASN A 31 -7.71 4.92 14.98
N LYS A 32 -6.57 4.41 14.52
CA LYS A 32 -5.36 5.22 14.34
C LYS A 32 -5.46 6.07 13.08
N ASP A 33 -4.92 7.27 13.15
CA ASP A 33 -4.82 8.16 11.98
C ASP A 33 -3.68 7.74 11.04
N TYR A 34 -3.63 8.37 9.86
CA TYR A 34 -2.63 8.06 8.84
C TYR A 34 -1.21 8.47 9.23
N SER A 35 -1.06 9.56 10.00
CA SER A 35 0.26 9.98 10.52
C SER A 35 0.86 8.94 11.47
N TYR A 36 0.04 8.29 12.29
CA TYR A 36 0.47 7.21 13.18
C TYR A 36 1.09 6.07 12.38
N PHE A 37 0.43 5.59 11.32
CA PHE A 37 0.99 4.52 10.49
C PHE A 37 2.32 4.94 9.84
N LYS A 38 2.38 6.14 9.26
CA LYS A 38 3.60 6.67 8.64
C LYS A 38 4.75 6.73 9.63
N ASN A 39 4.52 7.29 10.82
CA ASN A 39 5.55 7.42 11.85
C ASN A 39 5.99 6.05 12.36
N LYS A 40 5.04 5.14 12.62
CA LYS A 40 5.36 3.79 13.11
C LYS A 40 6.19 2.98 12.12
N ILE A 41 5.87 3.04 10.83
CA ILE A 41 6.67 2.39 9.79
C ILE A 41 8.09 2.97 9.72
N ASN A 42 8.22 4.29 9.89
CA ASN A 42 9.54 4.94 9.90
C ASN A 42 10.38 4.56 11.13
N GLU A 43 9.77 4.34 12.29
CA GLU A 43 10.44 3.83 13.49
C GLU A 43 10.88 2.36 13.32
N LEU A 44 10.06 1.56 12.64
CA LEU A 44 10.26 0.12 12.47
C LEU A 44 11.17 -0.24 11.28
N LYS A 45 12.02 0.67 10.79
CA LYS A 45 12.90 0.42 9.63
C LYS A 45 13.78 -0.83 9.79
N ALA A 46 14.22 -1.12 11.02
CA ALA A 46 15.04 -2.30 11.32
C ALA A 46 14.21 -3.60 11.46
N ASP A 47 12.90 -3.49 11.69
CA ASP A 47 11.98 -4.61 11.84
C ASP A 47 10.95 -4.59 10.69
N SER A 48 11.39 -5.10 9.53
CA SER A 48 10.59 -5.13 8.31
C SER A 48 9.32 -5.97 8.45
N THR A 49 9.35 -7.03 9.28
CA THR A 49 8.18 -7.88 9.54
C THR A 49 7.08 -7.08 10.23
N THR A 50 7.40 -6.38 11.31
CA THR A 50 6.42 -5.57 12.03
C THR A 50 6.01 -4.35 11.19
N ALA A 51 6.94 -3.68 10.51
CA ALA A 51 6.61 -2.56 9.61
C ALA A 51 5.58 -2.96 8.54
N LYS A 52 5.69 -4.18 7.99
CA LYS A 52 4.74 -4.72 7.01
C LYS A 52 3.34 -4.92 7.59
N VAL A 53 3.21 -5.29 8.88
CA VAL A 53 1.91 -5.39 9.55
C VAL A 53 1.22 -4.02 9.61
N TYR A 54 1.94 -2.97 10.04
CA TYR A 54 1.40 -1.62 10.09
C TYR A 54 1.06 -1.07 8.71
N ALA A 55 1.90 -1.33 7.70
CA ALA A 55 1.63 -0.92 6.33
C ALA A 55 0.40 -1.63 5.72
N LYS A 56 0.17 -2.92 6.05
CA LYS A 56 -1.05 -3.64 5.64
C LYS A 56 -2.30 -3.08 6.33
N ALA A 57 -2.21 -2.75 7.62
CA ALA A 57 -3.31 -2.13 8.36
C ALA A 57 -3.66 -0.74 7.79
N TRP A 58 -2.65 0.09 7.50
CA TRP A 58 -2.83 1.36 6.80
C TRP A 58 -3.51 1.16 5.44
N LEU A 59 -3.03 0.21 4.64
CA LEU A 59 -3.59 -0.07 3.32
C LEU A 59 -5.06 -0.50 3.41
N HIS A 60 -5.40 -1.38 4.35
CA HIS A 60 -6.76 -1.84 4.55
C HIS A 60 -7.69 -0.67 4.91
N LYS A 61 -7.29 0.17 5.86
CA LYS A 61 -8.05 1.36 6.27
C LYS A 61 -8.24 2.33 5.10
N ALA A 62 -7.16 2.70 4.41
CA ALA A 62 -7.20 3.66 3.30
C ALA A 62 -8.10 3.18 2.15
N LYS A 63 -8.06 1.87 1.82
CA LYS A 63 -8.96 1.29 0.81
C LYS A 63 -10.42 1.30 1.24
N LYS A 64 -10.71 0.95 2.49
CA LYS A 64 -12.08 0.99 3.05
C LYS A 64 -12.66 2.40 2.97
N GLU A 65 -11.84 3.41 3.23
CA GLU A 65 -12.21 4.83 3.19
C GLU A 65 -12.13 5.43 1.77
N LYS A 66 -11.76 4.64 0.75
CA LYS A 66 -11.55 5.10 -0.64
C LYS A 66 -10.58 6.28 -0.76
N ASN A 67 -9.60 6.36 0.15
CA ASN A 67 -8.59 7.40 0.15
C ASN A 67 -7.41 6.99 -0.73
N TYR A 68 -7.42 7.41 -1.99
CA TYR A 68 -6.41 7.04 -2.98
C TYR A 68 -5.00 7.55 -2.62
N ARG A 69 -4.90 8.76 -2.07
CA ARG A 69 -3.63 9.34 -1.60
C ARG A 69 -3.01 8.46 -0.52
N GLU A 70 -3.79 8.09 0.48
CA GLU A 70 -3.31 7.27 1.60
C GLU A 70 -3.08 5.81 1.18
N THR A 71 -3.85 5.31 0.23
CA THR A 71 -3.63 3.98 -0.36
C THR A 71 -2.27 3.93 -1.06
N ALA A 72 -1.92 4.96 -1.84
CA ALA A 72 -0.60 5.10 -2.45
C ALA A 72 0.51 5.21 -1.39
N HIS A 73 0.34 6.01 -0.33
CA HIS A 73 1.31 6.10 0.76
C HIS A 73 1.50 4.76 1.48
N ALA A 74 0.44 3.99 1.72
CA ALA A 74 0.51 2.67 2.33
C ALA A 74 1.26 1.66 1.45
N TYR A 75 1.04 1.68 0.12
CA TYR A 75 1.83 0.87 -0.81
C TYR A 75 3.32 1.21 -0.77
N ARG A 76 3.67 2.50 -0.66
CA ARG A 76 5.06 2.91 -0.45
C ARG A 76 5.61 2.44 0.89
N GLY A 77 4.80 2.47 1.95
CA GLY A 77 5.15 1.86 3.24
C GLY A 77 5.45 0.36 3.14
N LEU A 78 4.65 -0.40 2.38
CA LEU A 78 4.92 -1.80 2.10
C LEU A 78 6.25 -2.00 1.36
N MET A 79 6.54 -1.15 0.36
CA MET A 79 7.80 -1.21 -0.39
C MET A 79 9.03 -0.99 0.51
N TYR A 80 8.95 -0.15 1.54
CA TYR A 80 10.05 0.03 2.49
C TYR A 80 10.31 -1.20 3.37
N ALA A 81 9.30 -2.05 3.56
CA ALA A 81 9.34 -3.23 4.41
C ALA A 81 9.48 -4.55 3.61
N GLU A 82 9.92 -4.47 2.36
CA GLU A 82 9.86 -5.59 1.42
C GLU A 82 11.18 -5.80 0.66
N ASP A 83 11.45 -7.05 0.29
CA ASP A 83 12.58 -7.40 -0.57
C ASP A 83 12.47 -6.78 -1.97
N LYS A 84 13.64 -6.48 -2.56
CA LYS A 84 13.77 -5.89 -3.89
C LYS A 84 12.95 -6.61 -4.97
N LYS A 85 12.85 -7.94 -4.90
CA LYS A 85 12.12 -8.79 -5.86
C LYS A 85 10.62 -8.49 -5.96
N HIS A 86 10.02 -7.92 -4.92
CA HIS A 86 8.58 -7.61 -4.90
C HIS A 86 8.26 -6.15 -5.18
N LEU A 87 9.28 -5.27 -5.26
CA LEU A 87 9.07 -3.83 -5.41
C LEU A 87 8.33 -3.47 -6.69
N LEU A 88 8.60 -4.18 -7.80
CA LEU A 88 7.93 -3.91 -9.07
C LEU A 88 6.41 -4.07 -8.96
N LYS A 89 5.94 -5.16 -8.34
CA LYS A 89 4.51 -5.42 -8.13
C LYS A 89 3.83 -4.32 -7.29
N TYR A 90 4.48 -3.88 -6.22
CA TYR A 90 3.93 -2.81 -5.39
C TYR A 90 4.00 -1.45 -6.09
N SER A 91 5.00 -1.21 -6.95
CA SER A 91 5.12 0.03 -7.72
C SER A 91 3.97 0.23 -8.71
N ASP A 92 3.42 -0.85 -9.29
CA ASP A 92 2.24 -0.79 -10.16
C ASP A 92 1.00 -0.33 -9.38
N SER A 93 0.80 -0.91 -8.20
CA SER A 93 -0.32 -0.53 -7.32
C SER A 93 -0.15 0.89 -6.80
N LEU A 94 1.06 1.28 -6.41
CA LEU A 94 1.40 2.64 -6.02
C LEU A 94 1.05 3.63 -7.13
N LEU A 95 1.48 3.37 -8.37
CA LEU A 95 1.22 4.26 -9.50
C LEU A 95 -0.27 4.38 -9.81
N LEU A 96 -0.99 3.26 -9.85
CA LEU A 96 -2.43 3.24 -10.09
C LEU A 96 -3.20 4.12 -9.10
N GLU A 97 -2.92 3.97 -7.81
CA GLU A 97 -3.60 4.74 -6.76
C GLU A 97 -3.15 6.20 -6.74
N SER A 98 -1.89 6.48 -7.10
CA SER A 98 -1.37 7.84 -7.26
C SER A 98 -2.10 8.58 -8.38
N LEU A 99 -2.32 7.94 -9.54
CA LEU A 99 -3.08 8.52 -10.64
C LEU A 99 -4.52 8.86 -10.23
N LYS A 100 -5.19 7.97 -9.46
CA LYS A 100 -6.54 8.22 -8.94
C LYS A 100 -6.60 9.40 -7.96
N SER A 101 -5.51 9.65 -7.24
CA SER A 101 -5.44 10.76 -6.27
C SER A 101 -5.40 12.15 -6.92
N LYS A 102 -5.02 12.25 -8.20
CA LYS A 102 -4.82 13.50 -8.94
C LYS A 102 -3.80 14.47 -8.31
N ASP A 103 -2.97 13.98 -7.40
CA ASP A 103 -1.87 14.74 -6.81
C ASP A 103 -0.62 14.59 -7.70
N ASN A 104 -0.23 15.67 -8.37
CA ASN A 104 0.94 15.70 -9.26
C ASN A 104 2.23 15.25 -8.56
N GLY A 105 2.43 15.65 -7.30
CA GLY A 105 3.61 15.25 -6.53
C GLY A 105 3.61 13.74 -6.27
N LEU A 106 2.47 13.17 -5.92
CA LEU A 106 2.34 11.73 -5.67
C LEU A 106 2.51 10.91 -6.96
N ILE A 107 1.89 11.35 -8.05
CA ILE A 107 2.02 10.72 -9.39
C ILE A 107 3.47 10.75 -9.85
N GLY A 108 4.09 11.92 -9.80
CA GLY A 108 5.47 12.12 -10.21
C GLY A 108 6.45 11.27 -9.40
N ASN A 109 6.28 11.21 -8.07
CA ASN A 109 7.09 10.35 -7.21
C ASN A 109 6.84 8.85 -7.46
N ALA A 110 5.64 8.43 -7.83
CA ALA A 110 5.34 7.04 -8.18
C ALA A 110 6.05 6.63 -9.48
N TYR A 111 6.01 7.47 -10.51
CA TYR A 111 6.78 7.27 -11.74
C TYR A 111 8.29 7.24 -11.48
N LEU A 112 8.80 8.18 -10.68
CA LEU A 112 10.22 8.23 -10.29
C LEU A 112 10.64 6.93 -9.60
N THR A 113 9.81 6.43 -8.68
CA THR A 113 10.04 5.16 -7.98
C THR A 113 10.12 3.99 -8.96
N LYS A 114 9.19 3.92 -9.92
CA LYS A 114 9.17 2.85 -10.92
C LYS A 114 10.38 2.92 -11.87
N GLY A 115 10.80 4.14 -12.24
CA GLY A 115 12.04 4.36 -13.00
C GLY A 115 13.29 3.85 -12.25
N ILE A 116 13.40 4.13 -10.94
CA ILE A 116 14.49 3.63 -10.09
C ILE A 116 14.52 2.10 -10.05
N ILE A 117 13.35 1.45 -10.00
CA ILE A 117 13.26 -0.02 -10.02
C ILE A 117 13.82 -0.57 -11.33
N TYR A 118 13.41 -0.04 -12.49
CA TYR A 118 13.94 -0.48 -13.78
C TYR A 118 15.43 -0.16 -13.96
N TYR A 119 15.89 0.98 -13.46
CA TYR A 119 17.30 1.34 -13.47
C TYR A 119 18.14 0.29 -12.72
N ASN A 120 17.68 -0.11 -11.52
CA ASN A 120 18.34 -1.15 -10.73
C ASN A 120 18.31 -2.53 -11.40
N GLN A 121 17.31 -2.79 -12.24
CA GLN A 121 17.21 -4.00 -13.07
C GLN A 121 18.03 -3.92 -14.36
N LYS A 122 18.80 -2.83 -14.59
CA LYS A 122 19.58 -2.57 -15.81
C LYS A 122 18.73 -2.37 -17.07
N GLU A 123 17.43 -2.15 -16.90
CA GLU A 123 16.51 -1.81 -17.98
C GLU A 123 16.51 -0.30 -18.25
N LEU A 124 17.65 0.24 -18.69
CA LEU A 124 17.91 1.69 -18.72
C LEU A 124 16.94 2.47 -19.60
N LYS A 125 16.54 1.93 -20.75
CA LYS A 125 15.55 2.57 -21.64
C LYS A 125 14.20 2.72 -20.95
N LYS A 126 13.69 1.65 -20.31
CA LYS A 126 12.44 1.70 -19.53
C LYS A 126 12.56 2.68 -18.36
N ALA A 127 13.71 2.68 -17.67
CA ALA A 127 13.95 3.61 -16.58
C ALA A 127 13.84 5.08 -17.06
N LEU A 128 14.47 5.40 -18.18
CA LEU A 128 14.43 6.74 -18.79
C LEU A 128 13.00 7.15 -19.15
N ASP A 129 12.21 6.27 -19.77
CA ASP A 129 10.81 6.54 -20.10
C ASP A 129 10.01 6.93 -18.85
N PHE A 130 10.18 6.18 -17.76
CA PHE A 130 9.51 6.48 -16.49
C PHE A 130 10.03 7.75 -15.82
N TYR A 131 11.31 8.09 -15.95
CA TYR A 131 11.82 9.35 -15.44
C TYR A 131 11.28 10.56 -16.20
N ILE A 132 11.08 10.45 -17.52
CA ILE A 132 10.44 11.51 -18.32
C ILE A 132 8.99 11.72 -17.85
N GLN A 133 8.24 10.65 -17.65
CA GLN A 133 6.88 10.73 -17.10
C GLN A 133 6.88 11.35 -15.70
N ALA A 134 7.82 10.96 -14.83
CA ALA A 134 7.96 11.55 -13.51
C ALA A 134 8.20 13.07 -13.56
N ASN A 135 9.08 13.53 -14.45
CA ASN A 135 9.39 14.94 -14.62
C ASN A 135 8.16 15.76 -15.08
N ALA A 136 7.35 15.20 -15.98
CA ALA A 136 6.12 15.84 -16.47
C ALA A 136 5.06 16.09 -15.39
N PHE A 137 5.11 15.37 -14.26
CA PHE A 137 4.25 15.67 -13.11
C PHE A 137 4.97 16.48 -12.04
N LEU A 138 6.23 16.16 -11.73
CA LEU A 138 7.00 16.84 -10.67
C LEU A 138 7.26 18.31 -10.98
N HIS A 139 7.43 18.69 -12.26
CA HIS A 139 7.65 20.10 -12.63
C HIS A 139 6.42 21.00 -12.39
N LEU A 140 5.24 20.42 -12.15
CA LEU A 140 4.01 21.13 -11.79
C LEU A 140 3.89 21.35 -10.26
N THR A 141 4.91 20.97 -9.49
CA THR A 141 4.89 21.01 -8.03
C THR A 141 5.93 21.99 -7.48
N LYS A 142 5.89 22.23 -6.16
CA LYS A 142 6.91 23.01 -5.45
C LYS A 142 7.96 22.11 -4.74
N ASP A 143 7.97 20.81 -5.04
CA ASP A 143 8.92 19.85 -4.43
C ASP A 143 10.26 19.92 -5.18
N GLU A 144 11.07 20.92 -4.84
CA GLU A 144 12.38 21.15 -5.46
C GLU A 144 13.29 19.93 -5.35
N TYR A 145 13.26 19.23 -4.22
CA TYR A 145 14.03 18.01 -4.03
C TYR A 145 13.65 16.95 -5.07
N ALA A 146 12.36 16.66 -5.24
CA ALA A 146 11.91 15.68 -6.23
C ALA A 146 12.21 16.13 -7.67
N ILE A 147 12.06 17.42 -7.97
CA ILE A 147 12.39 18.01 -9.28
C ILE A 147 13.88 17.83 -9.61
N HIS A 148 14.77 18.15 -8.67
CA HIS A 148 16.21 17.97 -8.89
C HIS A 148 16.58 16.50 -9.00
N LYS A 149 15.98 15.65 -8.16
CA LYS A 149 16.21 14.20 -8.18
C LYS A 149 15.83 13.58 -9.53
N VAL A 150 14.67 13.92 -10.09
CA VAL A 150 14.26 13.37 -11.38
C VAL A 150 15.13 13.88 -12.53
N LYS A 151 15.51 15.17 -12.53
CA LYS A 151 16.42 15.73 -13.54
C LYS A 151 17.79 15.03 -13.51
N TYR A 152 18.33 14.81 -12.32
CA TYR A 152 19.57 14.04 -12.15
C TYR A 152 19.41 12.61 -12.66
N SER A 153 18.32 11.92 -12.32
CA SER A 153 18.07 10.55 -12.79
C SER A 153 17.98 10.44 -14.32
N ILE A 154 17.35 11.42 -14.99
CA ILE A 154 17.31 11.51 -16.45
C ILE A 154 18.72 11.66 -17.01
N ALA A 155 19.45 12.70 -16.60
CA ALA A 155 20.77 13.01 -17.13
C ALA A 155 21.77 11.87 -16.89
N HIS A 156 21.78 11.30 -15.70
CA HIS A 156 22.65 10.18 -15.36
C HIS A 156 22.34 8.95 -16.21
N THR A 157 21.06 8.63 -16.42
CA THR A 157 20.67 7.46 -17.23
C THR A 157 20.99 7.67 -18.71
N GLN A 158 20.78 8.87 -19.24
CA GLN A 158 21.14 9.22 -20.62
C GLN A 158 22.64 9.12 -20.88
N ASN A 159 23.47 9.46 -19.89
CA ASN A 159 24.93 9.36 -20.03
C ASN A 159 25.44 7.91 -20.05
N ILE A 160 24.63 6.93 -19.66
CA ILE A 160 25.01 5.50 -19.61
C ILE A 160 24.57 4.76 -20.88
N ILE A 161 23.46 5.18 -21.51
CA ILE A 161 22.90 4.57 -22.73
C ILE A 161 23.68 5.04 -23.96
#